data_AF-A0A957K6L8-F1
#
_entry.id   AF-A0A957K6L8-F1
#
_cell.length_a   1.000
_cell.length_b   1.000
_cell.length_c   1.000
_cell.angle_alpha   90.00
_cell.angle_beta   90.00
_cell.angle_gamma   90.00
#
_symmetry.space_group_name_H-M   'P 1'
#
loop_
_entity.id
_entity.type
_entity.pdbx_description
1 polymer ?
#
loop_
_entity_poly.entity_id
_entity_poly.type
_entity_poly.pdbx_seq_one_letter_code
_entity_poly.pdbx_strand_id
1 'polypeptide(L)'
;DGSGLEQIGTFSEIMLPMLQKDLLGASEYACNELLNGGTAGLVVLPAGFEQYNFRSFYRPFPEGGVEMDWGSWAVGFEEWDGNWYITYLVHYQWEI
;
A
#
# COMPACT_ATOMS: atom_id res chain seq x y z
N ASP A 1 -5.75 -9.82 -6.26
CA ASP A 1 -6.77 -10.50 -5.46
C ASP A 1 -6.55 -10.20 -3.99
N GLY A 2 -7.64 -9.95 -3.28
CA GLY A 2 -7.67 -9.84 -1.82
C GLY A 2 -8.59 -10.91 -1.26
N SER A 3 -8.57 -11.10 0.06
CA SER A 3 -9.07 -12.34 0.68
C SER A 3 -10.56 -12.59 0.51
N GLY A 4 -11.29 -11.58 0.04
CA GLY A 4 -12.74 -11.59 -0.10
C GLY A 4 -13.47 -11.55 1.25
N LEU A 5 -12.74 -11.46 2.37
CA LEU A 5 -13.32 -11.35 3.70
C LEU A 5 -13.78 -9.92 3.96
N GLU A 6 -14.99 -9.80 4.51
CA GLU A 6 -15.52 -8.51 4.94
C GLU A 6 -14.73 -7.99 6.13
N GLN A 7 -14.22 -6.76 6.01
CA GLN A 7 -13.54 -6.07 7.11
C GLN A 7 -14.56 -5.22 7.88
N ILE A 8 -14.86 -5.60 9.12
CA ILE A 8 -15.86 -4.92 9.96
C ILE A 8 -15.14 -4.24 11.12
N GLY A 9 -15.19 -2.91 11.16
CA GLY A 9 -14.63 -2.10 12.23
C GLY A 9 -14.48 -0.64 11.81
N THR A 10 -14.06 0.20 12.76
CA THR A 10 -13.69 1.58 12.46
C THR A 10 -12.38 1.66 11.69
N PHE A 11 -12.12 2.80 11.06
CA PHE A 11 -10.82 3.06 10.43
C PHE A 11 -9.64 2.86 11.40
N SER A 12 -9.80 3.26 12.66
CA SER A 12 -8.76 3.12 13.68
C SER A 12 -8.50 1.67 14.10
N GLU A 13 -9.49 0.80 13.98
CA GLU A 13 -9.35 -0.62 14.31
C GLU A 13 -8.78 -1.43 13.14
N ILE A 14 -9.16 -1.06 11.92
CA ILE A 14 -8.78 -1.81 10.72
C ILE A 14 -7.57 -1.20 10.02
N MET A 15 -7.68 0.07 9.62
CA MET A 15 -6.72 0.71 8.72
C MET A 15 -5.50 1.26 9.44
N LEU A 16 -5.69 1.88 10.62
CA LEU A 16 -4.60 2.51 11.36
C LEU A 16 -3.46 1.54 11.74
N PRO A 17 -3.71 0.29 12.20
CA PRO A 17 -2.64 -0.65 12.47
C PRO A 17 -1.79 -0.97 11.23
N MET A 18 -2.42 -1.11 10.06
CA MET A 18 -1.71 -1.38 8.80
C MET A 18 -0.87 -0.18 8.34
N LEU A 19 -1.38 1.04 8.52
CA LEU A 19 -0.61 2.26 8.27
C LEU A 19 0.60 2.37 9.22
N GLN A 20 0.41 2.10 10.50
CA GLN A 20 1.49 2.15 11.48
C GLN A 20 2.55 1.08 11.21
N LYS A 21 2.13 -0.14 10.84
CA LYS A 21 3.04 -1.26 10.57
C LYS A 21 3.82 -1.05 9.28
N ASP A 22 3.14 -0.84 8.15
CA ASP A 22 3.76 -0.96 6.83
C ASP A 22 4.07 0.40 6.20
N LEU A 23 3.19 1.41 6.34
CA LEU A 23 3.45 2.74 5.77
C LEU A 23 4.54 3.47 6.56
N LEU A 24 4.41 3.53 7.89
CA LEU A 24 5.40 4.18 8.76
C LEU A 24 6.66 3.33 8.96
N GLY A 25 6.55 2.01 8.77
CA GLY A 25 7.67 1.08 8.79
C GLY A 25 8.42 0.94 7.46
N ALA A 26 7.98 1.62 6.39
CA ALA A 26 8.59 1.50 5.07
C ALA A 26 10.04 1.99 5.04
N SER A 27 10.94 1.16 4.51
CA SER A 27 12.35 1.50 4.30
C SER A 27 12.70 1.73 2.83
N GLU A 28 11.81 1.34 1.92
CA GLU A 28 12.02 1.40 0.47
C GLU A 28 10.88 2.14 -0.22
N TYR A 29 11.20 2.83 -1.32
CA TYR A 29 10.26 3.72 -1.98
C TYR A 29 10.50 3.74 -3.49
N ALA A 30 9.43 3.82 -4.27
CA ALA A 30 9.51 4.09 -5.71
C ALA A 30 8.38 5.01 -6.18
N CYS A 31 8.58 5.71 -7.29
CA CYS A 31 7.57 6.57 -7.91
C CYS A 31 6.97 5.85 -9.12
N ASN A 32 5.64 5.79 -9.18
CA ASN A 32 4.89 5.15 -10.27
C ASN A 32 5.28 3.68 -10.55
N GLU A 33 5.89 3.04 -9.57
CA GLU A 33 6.29 1.64 -9.60
C GLU A 33 5.86 1.03 -8.27
N LEU A 34 5.11 -0.07 -8.34
CA LEU A 34 4.72 -0.81 -7.15
C LEU A 34 5.89 -1.70 -6.72
N LEU A 35 6.49 -1.37 -5.60
CA LEU A 35 7.34 -2.29 -4.87
C LEU A 35 6.43 -3.30 -4.16
N ASN A 36 6.49 -4.55 -4.57
CA ASN A 36 5.86 -5.69 -3.90
C ASN A 36 6.96 -6.74 -3.69
N GLY A 37 6.78 -7.68 -2.76
CA GLY A 37 7.78 -8.74 -2.51
C GLY A 37 8.03 -9.62 -3.74
N GLY A 38 8.48 -10.87 -3.55
CA GLY A 38 8.71 -11.82 -4.65
C GLY A 38 7.46 -12.25 -5.46
N THR A 39 6.35 -11.52 -5.35
CA THR A 39 5.03 -11.89 -5.88
C THR A 39 4.69 -11.00 -7.07
N ALA A 40 4.42 -11.62 -8.23
CA ALA A 40 4.05 -10.95 -9.48
C ALA A 40 2.60 -10.42 -9.47
N GLY A 41 2.19 -9.71 -8.41
CA GLY A 41 0.88 -9.08 -8.34
C GLY A 41 0.83 -7.89 -9.29
N LEU A 42 -0.14 -7.89 -10.22
CA LEU A 42 -0.46 -6.70 -11.01
C LEU A 42 -0.88 -5.58 -10.05
N VAL A 43 -0.44 -4.35 -10.31
CA VAL A 43 -0.95 -3.17 -9.60
C VAL A 43 -2.43 -3.05 -9.91
N VAL A 44 -3.29 -3.27 -8.92
CA VAL A 44 -4.73 -3.08 -9.06
C VAL A 44 -5.08 -1.77 -8.38
N LEU A 45 -5.13 -0.71 -9.18
CA LEU A 45 -5.63 0.58 -8.74
C LEU A 45 -7.17 0.60 -8.84
N PRO A 46 -7.85 1.44 -8.06
CA PRO A 46 -9.26 1.74 -8.28
C PRO A 46 -9.48 2.20 -9.74
N ALA A 47 -10.54 1.71 -10.38
CA ALA A 47 -10.84 2.07 -11.77
C ALA A 47 -11.00 3.59 -11.93
N GLY A 48 -10.34 4.16 -12.95
CA GLY A 48 -10.35 5.59 -13.21
C GLY A 48 -9.37 6.40 -12.35
N PHE A 49 -8.42 5.74 -11.69
CA PHE A 49 -7.31 6.38 -10.97
C PHE A 49 -5.93 6.06 -11.57
N GLU A 50 -5.89 5.36 -12.70
CA GLU A 50 -4.65 4.97 -13.38
C GLU A 50 -3.84 6.18 -13.89
N GLN A 51 -4.50 7.33 -14.05
CA GLN A 51 -3.87 8.59 -14.48
C GLN A 51 -3.09 9.29 -13.37
N TYR A 52 -3.31 8.95 -12.09
CA TYR A 52 -2.67 9.64 -10.99
C TYR A 52 -1.29 9.07 -10.69
N ASN A 53 -0.33 9.97 -10.44
CA ASN A 53 0.97 9.57 -9.94
C ASN A 53 0.83 8.99 -8.53
N PHE A 54 1.65 8.00 -8.22
CA PHE A 54 1.72 7.43 -6.89
C PHE A 54 3.14 7.23 -6.44
N ARG A 55 3.30 7.09 -5.12
CA ARG A 55 4.52 6.63 -4.50
C ARG A 55 4.24 5.33 -3.76
N SER A 56 5.09 4.35 -3.97
CA SER A 56 5.09 3.12 -3.19
C SER A 56 5.93 3.31 -1.93
N PHE A 57 5.44 2.75 -0.83
CA PHE A 57 6.08 2.73 0.49
C PHE A 57 6.16 1.27 0.92
N TYR A 58 7.33 0.68 0.76
CA TYR A 58 7.53 -0.74 0.96
C TYR A 58 8.30 -1.03 2.25
N ARG A 59 7.72 -1.91 3.05
CA ARG A 59 8.36 -2.54 4.19
C ARG A 59 8.72 -3.99 3.81
N PRO A 60 10.01 -4.32 3.68
CA PRO A 60 10.45 -5.70 3.47
C PRO A 60 10.14 -6.56 4.69
N PHE A 61 10.16 -7.87 4.50
CA PHE A 61 10.12 -8.80 5.63
C PHE A 61 11.32 -8.57 6.57
N PRO A 62 11.14 -8.72 7.88
CA PRO A 62 12.23 -8.50 8.84
C PRO A 62 13.35 -9.51 8.61
N GLU A 63 14.60 -9.10 8.87
CA GLU A 63 15.77 -9.99 8.75
C GLU A 63 15.59 -11.23 9.64
N GLY A 64 15.73 -12.42 9.05
CA GLY A 64 15.50 -13.70 9.73
C GLY A 64 14.02 -14.02 10.02
N GLY A 65 13.09 -13.22 9.50
CA GLY A 65 11.65 -13.41 9.62
C GLY A 65 11.04 -14.27 8.51
N VAL A 66 9.70 -14.26 8.44
CA VAL A 66 8.94 -14.96 7.40
C VAL A 66 8.98 -14.14 6.12
N GLU A 67 9.45 -14.72 5.02
CA GLU A 67 9.61 -14.02 3.71
C GLU A 67 8.30 -13.38 3.20
N MET A 68 7.16 -13.93 3.59
CA MET A 68 5.83 -13.44 3.24
C MET A 68 5.33 -12.28 4.13
N ASP A 69 5.97 -11.99 5.25
CA ASP A 69 5.58 -10.89 6.14
C ASP A 69 6.17 -9.55 5.65
N TRP A 70 5.79 -9.14 4.45
CA TRP A 70 6.06 -7.82 3.88
C TRP A 70 4.76 -7.03 3.71
N GLY A 71 4.88 -5.73 3.51
CA GLY A 71 3.72 -4.87 3.22
C GLY A 71 4.10 -3.67 2.38
N SER A 72 3.22 -3.25 1.47
CA SER A 72 3.43 -2.10 0.59
C SER A 72 2.18 -1.23 0.50
N TRP A 73 2.36 0.08 0.56
CA TRP A 73 1.31 1.04 0.29
C TRP A 73 1.59 1.78 -1.02
N ALA A 74 0.61 1.80 -1.93
CA ALA A 74 0.57 2.77 -3.02
C ALA A 74 -0.27 3.97 -2.57
N VAL A 75 0.38 5.13 -2.49
CA VAL A 75 -0.27 6.40 -2.13
C VAL A 75 -0.35 7.26 -3.38
N GLY A 76 -1.57 7.50 -3.86
CA GLY A 76 -1.85 8.36 -5.00
C GLY A 76 -1.89 9.82 -4.59
N PHE A 77 -1.35 10.70 -5.43
CA PHE A 77 -1.34 12.14 -5.19
C PHE A 77 -1.87 12.91 -6.40
N GLU A 78 -2.57 14.00 -6.12
CA GLU A 78 -2.99 14.98 -7.11
C GLU A 78 -2.68 16.39 -6.60
N GLU A 79 -2.21 17.25 -7.50
CA GLU A 79 -2.09 18.67 -7.23
C GLU A 79 -3.35 19.38 -7.73
N TRP A 80 -4.01 20.13 -6.85
CA TRP A 80 -5.14 20.97 -7.20
C TRP A 80 -4.99 22.35 -6.56
N ASP A 81 -5.00 23.39 -7.40
CA ASP A 81 -4.83 24.80 -7.00
C ASP A 81 -3.58 25.04 -6.12
N GLY A 82 -2.44 24.43 -6.51
CA GLY A 82 -1.18 24.55 -5.78
C GLY A 82 -1.09 23.74 -4.48
N ASN A 83 -2.12 22.95 -4.15
CA ASN A 83 -2.15 22.11 -2.96
C ASN A 83 -2.13 20.62 -3.35
N TRP A 84 -1.38 19.83 -2.59
CA TRP A 84 -1.27 18.39 -2.80
C TRP A 84 -2.28 17.63 -1.94
N TYR A 85 -2.99 16.70 -2.56
CA TYR A 85 -4.00 15.85 -1.93
C TYR A 85 -3.65 14.39 -2.12
N ILE A 86 -3.99 13.57 -1.11
CA ILE A 86 -3.98 12.12 -1.25
C ILE A 86 -5.30 11.72 -1.92
N THR A 87 -5.22 11.08 -3.09
CA THR A 87 -6.39 10.65 -3.86
C THR A 87 -6.82 9.22 -3.52
N TYR A 88 -5.86 8.34 -3.25
CA TYR A 88 -6.11 6.98 -2.83
C TYR A 88 -4.99 6.41 -1.94
N LEU A 89 -5.36 5.38 -1.17
CA LEU A 89 -4.45 4.53 -0.41
C LEU A 89 -4.81 3.08 -0.74
N VAL A 90 -3.87 2.35 -1.33
CA VAL A 90 -4.03 0.90 -1.60
C VAL A 90 -2.93 0.15 -0.88
N HIS A 91 -3.31 -0.82 -0.06
CA HIS A 91 -2.39 -1.68 0.68
C HIS A 91 -2.27 -3.03 -0.01
N TYR A 92 -1.03 -3.49 -0.15
CA TYR A 92 -0.65 -4.77 -0.72
C TYR A 92 0.15 -5.54 0.33
N GLN A 93 -0.29 -6.75 0.61
CA GLN A 93 0.40 -7.68 1.51
C GLN A 93 0.14 -9.11 1.04
N TRP A 94 0.96 -10.05 1.49
CA TRP A 94 0.66 -11.46 1.31
C TRP A 94 -0.49 -11.90 2.22
N GLU A 95 -1.34 -12.79 1.73
CA GLU A 95 -2.40 -13.42 2.52
C GLU A 95 -1.82 -14.57 3.36
N ILE A 96 -1.99 -14.48 4.67
CA ILE A 96 -1.70 -15.59 5.60
C ILE A 96 -2.96 -16.43 5.76
#